data_AF-A0A935ZRR7-F1
#
_entry.id   AF-A0A935ZRR7-F1
#
_cell.length_a   1.000
_cell.length_b   1.000
_cell.length_c   1.000
_cell.angle_alpha   90.00
_cell.angle_beta   90.00
_cell.angle_gamma   90.00
#
_symmetry.space_group_name_H-M   'P 1'
#
loop_
_entity.id
_entity.type
_entity.pdbx_description
1 polymer ?
#
loop_
_entity_poly.entity_id
_entity_poly.type
_entity_poly.pdbx_seq_one_letter_code
_entity_poly.pdbx_strand_id
1 'polypeptide(L)'
;MKIVKYIYALLIISAVHFSSCNPKPISQDISIVLDLTSANFSHILLNDFKKKSIISKDVNNSEAVRIQGITEFGFNQIKSFMLDSVSSALLSNDYERKHEIKKYYTNIDSALLELSKNKKERVGSVIFKIISEELNILSKSKADKRMLVINTDLMEKSFIDYYDQDIFNEIVNQPKHIQNLLIEKYPLNKLSEIEIYILYKPIDKMDSERFEIVSDFYKLFLESYGAHVSIGSNL
;
A
#
# COMPACT_ATOMS: atom_id res chain seq x y z
N MET A 1 -40.15 -44.70 -19.73
CA MET A 1 -40.41 -43.70 -18.67
C MET A 1 -39.29 -43.55 -17.62
N LYS A 2 -38.57 -44.60 -17.21
CA LYS A 2 -37.49 -44.49 -16.19
C LYS A 2 -36.23 -43.75 -16.68
N ILE A 3 -35.79 -43.97 -17.92
CA ILE A 3 -34.59 -43.35 -18.50
C ILE A 3 -34.69 -41.81 -18.57
N VAL A 4 -35.87 -41.29 -18.92
CA VAL A 4 -36.14 -39.85 -19.00
C VAL A 4 -35.96 -39.16 -17.64
N LYS A 5 -36.35 -39.81 -16.53
CA LYS A 5 -36.15 -39.27 -15.17
C LYS A 5 -34.67 -39.18 -14.78
N TYR A 6 -33.85 -40.14 -15.21
CA TYR A 6 -32.41 -40.10 -14.95
C TYR A 6 -31.71 -39.00 -15.75
N ILE A 7 -32.15 -38.72 -16.99
CA ILE A 7 -31.61 -37.62 -17.80
C ILE A 7 -31.93 -36.25 -17.16
N TYR A 8 -33.17 -36.05 -16.66
CA TYR A 8 -33.52 -34.82 -15.94
C TYR A 8 -32.74 -34.65 -14.63
N ALA A 9 -32.53 -35.74 -13.87
CA ALA A 9 -31.72 -35.69 -12.66
C ALA A 9 -30.25 -35.32 -12.95
N LEU A 10 -29.67 -35.86 -14.03
CA LEU A 10 -28.29 -35.58 -14.44
C LEU A 10 -28.13 -34.13 -14.95
N LEU A 11 -29.10 -33.61 -15.68
CA LEU A 11 -29.13 -32.21 -16.12
C LEU A 11 -29.23 -31.24 -14.94
N ILE A 12 -30.07 -31.54 -13.93
CA ILE A 12 -30.20 -30.71 -12.72
C ILE A 12 -28.90 -30.74 -11.90
N ILE A 13 -28.27 -31.90 -11.72
CA ILE A 13 -26.99 -32.01 -11.01
C ILE A 13 -25.88 -31.26 -11.76
N SER A 14 -25.84 -31.33 -13.10
CA SER A 14 -24.89 -30.53 -13.88
C SER A 14 -25.16 -29.02 -13.77
N ALA A 15 -26.43 -28.58 -13.80
CA ALA A 15 -26.79 -27.17 -13.68
C ALA A 15 -26.40 -26.60 -12.31
N VAL A 16 -26.58 -27.36 -11.23
CA VAL A 16 -26.18 -26.97 -9.87
C VAL A 16 -24.66 -26.91 -9.71
N HIS A 17 -23.90 -27.77 -10.39
CA HIS A 17 -22.43 -27.69 -10.38
C HIS A 17 -21.86 -26.53 -11.22
N PHE A 18 -22.53 -26.10 -12.30
CA PHE A 18 -22.08 -24.95 -13.10
C PHE A 18 -22.45 -23.58 -12.49
N SER A 19 -23.43 -23.51 -11.59
CA SER A 19 -23.80 -22.23 -10.93
C SER A 19 -22.89 -21.81 -9.77
N SER A 20 -21.94 -22.66 -9.35
CA SER A 20 -21.15 -22.44 -8.13
C SER A 20 -19.71 -21.94 -8.37
N CYS A 21 -19.32 -21.64 -9.61
CA CYS A 21 -17.89 -21.54 -9.97
C CYS A 21 -17.44 -20.22 -10.59
N ASN A 22 -17.94 -19.08 -10.10
CA ASN A 22 -17.22 -17.81 -10.28
C ASN A 22 -17.12 -17.11 -8.91
N PRO A 23 -15.91 -16.99 -8.33
CA PRO A 23 -15.75 -16.22 -7.11
C PRO A 23 -16.21 -14.78 -7.35
N LYS A 24 -16.94 -14.22 -6.39
CA LYS A 24 -17.37 -12.83 -6.45
C LYS A 24 -16.11 -11.94 -6.50
N PRO A 25 -16.06 -10.92 -7.39
CA PRO A 25 -14.97 -9.97 -7.40
C PRO A 25 -14.75 -9.35 -6.02
N ILE A 26 -13.49 -9.22 -5.64
CA ILE A 26 -13.08 -8.57 -4.39
C ILE A 26 -12.46 -7.20 -4.67
N SER A 27 -12.25 -6.44 -3.60
CA SER A 27 -11.80 -5.06 -3.63
C SER A 27 -10.49 -4.87 -2.86
N GLN A 28 -9.66 -3.95 -3.33
CA GLN A 28 -8.43 -3.57 -2.66
C GLN A 28 -8.23 -2.05 -2.68
N ASP A 29 -7.91 -1.49 -1.52
CA ASP A 29 -7.47 -0.10 -1.38
C ASP A 29 -5.97 -0.06 -1.08
N ILE A 30 -5.24 0.76 -1.82
CA ILE A 30 -3.80 0.91 -1.71
C ILE A 30 -3.46 2.39 -1.52
N SER A 31 -2.64 2.69 -0.53
CA SER A 31 -1.95 3.98 -0.44
C SER A 31 -0.46 3.79 -0.73
N ILE A 32 0.11 4.71 -1.50
CA ILE A 32 1.53 4.74 -1.84
C ILE A 32 2.07 6.10 -1.42
N VAL A 33 3.09 6.09 -0.56
CA VAL A 33 3.77 7.30 -0.09
C VAL A 33 5.23 7.25 -0.52
N LEU A 34 5.69 8.32 -1.16
CA LEU A 34 7.04 8.44 -1.72
C LEU A 34 7.80 9.56 -1.04
N ASP A 35 8.96 9.27 -0.49
CA ASP A 35 9.82 10.29 0.07
C ASP A 35 10.43 11.17 -1.03
N LEU A 36 9.99 12.43 -1.07
CA LEU A 36 10.50 13.41 -2.02
C LEU A 36 11.64 14.25 -1.43
N THR A 37 12.07 13.94 -0.21
CA THR A 37 13.14 14.63 0.53
C THR A 37 14.44 13.84 0.52
N SER A 38 14.37 12.51 0.37
CA SER A 38 15.55 11.65 0.28
C SER A 38 16.24 11.72 -1.09
N ALA A 39 17.56 11.88 -1.09
CA ALA A 39 18.38 11.92 -2.30
C ALA A 39 18.40 10.55 -3.02
N ASN A 40 18.35 9.46 -2.24
CA ASN A 40 18.44 8.09 -2.73
C ASN A 40 17.09 7.42 -2.70
N PHE A 41 16.45 7.38 -3.85
CA PHE A 41 15.09 6.89 -4.03
C PHE A 41 15.11 5.65 -4.91
N SER A 42 14.57 4.54 -4.43
CA SER A 42 14.23 3.41 -5.28
C SER A 42 12.86 3.64 -5.89
N HIS A 43 12.80 3.78 -7.22
CA HIS A 43 11.50 3.89 -7.90
C HIS A 43 10.70 2.60 -7.72
N ILE A 44 9.45 2.70 -7.29
CA ILE A 44 8.52 1.56 -7.27
C ILE A 44 8.23 1.18 -8.73
N LEU A 45 8.80 0.08 -9.18
CA LEU A 45 8.60 -0.40 -10.55
C LEU A 45 7.15 -0.84 -10.74
N LEU A 46 6.53 -0.42 -11.84
CA LEU A 46 5.15 -0.83 -12.17
C LEU A 46 4.97 -2.35 -12.18
N ASN A 47 5.99 -3.09 -12.62
CA ASN A 47 5.92 -4.55 -12.64
C ASN A 47 5.89 -5.16 -11.23
N ASP A 48 6.56 -4.55 -10.27
CA ASP A 48 6.53 -5.00 -8.87
C ASP A 48 5.19 -4.66 -8.23
N PHE A 49 4.68 -3.46 -8.49
CA PHE A 49 3.31 -3.08 -8.11
C PHE A 49 2.25 -4.06 -8.67
N LYS A 50 2.35 -4.42 -9.95
CA LYS A 50 1.43 -5.39 -10.58
C LYS A 50 1.42 -6.75 -9.90
N LYS A 51 2.55 -7.23 -9.38
CA LYS A 51 2.61 -8.52 -8.65
C LYS A 51 1.81 -8.48 -7.35
N LYS A 52 1.67 -7.31 -6.74
CA LYS A 52 0.90 -7.10 -5.50
C LYS A 52 -0.56 -6.77 -5.75
N SER A 53 -0.86 -6.14 -6.88
CA SER A 53 -2.23 -5.82 -7.30
C SER A 53 -3.11 -7.06 -7.40
N ILE A 54 -4.32 -7.00 -6.85
CA ILE A 54 -5.31 -8.08 -7.01
C ILE A 54 -5.90 -8.17 -8.41
N ILE A 55 -5.74 -7.13 -9.24
CA ILE A 55 -6.16 -7.14 -10.64
C ILE A 55 -5.33 -8.13 -11.46
N SER A 56 -4.08 -8.38 -11.07
CA SER A 56 -3.21 -9.38 -11.72
C SER A 56 -3.68 -10.82 -11.47
N LYS A 57 -4.43 -11.06 -10.38
CA LYS A 57 -4.95 -12.37 -9.99
C LYS A 57 -6.32 -12.63 -10.60
N ASP A 58 -7.17 -11.61 -10.62
CA ASP A 58 -8.44 -11.62 -11.31
C ASP A 58 -8.74 -10.21 -11.85
N VAL A 59 -8.90 -10.14 -13.17
CA VAL A 59 -9.15 -8.89 -13.89
C VAL A 59 -10.50 -8.25 -13.55
N ASN A 60 -11.42 -9.00 -12.93
CA ASN A 60 -12.75 -8.51 -12.57
C ASN A 60 -12.79 -7.80 -11.21
N ASN A 61 -11.72 -7.89 -10.42
CA ASN A 61 -11.60 -7.21 -9.12
C ASN A 61 -11.66 -5.68 -9.26
N SER A 62 -11.97 -5.00 -8.15
CA SER A 62 -11.80 -3.55 -8.06
C SER A 62 -10.53 -3.19 -7.29
N GLU A 63 -9.90 -2.09 -7.68
CA GLU A 63 -8.73 -1.57 -6.96
C GLU A 63 -8.73 -0.05 -6.98
N ALA A 64 -8.50 0.56 -5.82
CA ALA A 64 -8.30 2.00 -5.70
C ALA A 64 -6.88 2.27 -5.17
N VAL A 65 -6.17 3.19 -5.83
CA VAL A 65 -4.81 3.58 -5.48
C VAL A 65 -4.75 5.08 -5.20
N ARG A 66 -4.23 5.44 -4.04
CA ARG A 66 -3.89 6.80 -3.64
C ARG A 66 -2.38 6.96 -3.61
N ILE A 67 -1.87 8.03 -4.19
CA ILE A 67 -0.43 8.30 -4.28
C ILE A 67 -0.16 9.72 -3.82
N GLN A 68 0.77 9.88 -2.88
CA GLN A 68 1.27 11.19 -2.47
C GLN A 68 2.75 11.15 -2.10
N GLY A 69 3.37 12.33 -2.03
CA GLY A 69 4.74 12.48 -1.56
C GLY A 69 4.81 12.71 -0.05
N ILE A 70 5.97 12.42 0.54
CA ILE A 70 6.36 12.95 1.86
C ILE A 70 7.20 14.20 1.61
N THR A 71 6.90 15.25 2.38
CA THR A 71 7.47 16.59 2.22
C THR A 71 7.68 17.24 3.58
N GLU A 72 8.36 18.39 3.62
CA GLU A 72 8.66 19.12 4.86
C GLU A 72 7.43 19.76 5.53
N PHE A 73 6.33 19.94 4.80
CA PHE A 73 5.12 20.61 5.32
C PHE A 73 3.97 19.65 5.63
N GLY A 74 4.04 18.41 5.11
CA GLY A 74 2.98 17.43 5.29
C GLY A 74 1.64 17.80 4.63
N PHE A 75 1.64 18.70 3.64
CA PHE A 75 0.47 19.03 2.81
C PHE A 75 0.81 18.76 1.35
N ASN A 76 0.19 17.74 0.76
CA ASN A 76 0.57 17.23 -0.55
C ASN A 76 -0.64 17.11 -1.47
N GLN A 77 -0.38 17.24 -2.77
CA GLN A 77 -1.36 16.81 -3.77
C GLN A 77 -1.46 15.29 -3.76
N ILE A 78 -2.69 14.79 -3.70
CA ILE A 78 -2.98 13.35 -3.71
C ILE A 78 -3.51 12.99 -5.09
N LYS A 79 -2.89 12.01 -5.74
CA LYS A 79 -3.41 11.42 -6.98
C LYS A 79 -4.16 10.15 -6.64
N SER A 80 -5.41 10.06 -7.09
CA SER A 80 -6.26 8.90 -6.83
C SER A 80 -6.72 8.28 -8.15
N PHE A 81 -6.62 6.96 -8.24
CA PHE A 81 -7.05 6.17 -9.38
C PHE A 81 -7.93 5.04 -8.89
N MET A 82 -8.97 4.71 -9.65
CA MET A 82 -9.89 3.63 -9.32
C MET A 82 -10.18 2.82 -10.56
N LEU A 83 -10.22 1.51 -10.40
CA LEU A 83 -10.70 0.56 -11.37
C LEU A 83 -11.87 -0.19 -10.74
N ASP A 84 -13.07 -0.02 -11.29
CA ASP A 84 -14.26 -0.66 -10.76
C ASP A 84 -14.29 -2.17 -11.04
N SER A 85 -15.00 -2.90 -10.19
CA SER A 85 -15.22 -4.34 -10.35
C SER A 85 -16.22 -4.60 -11.46
N VAL A 86 -16.10 -5.75 -12.13
CA VAL A 86 -17.05 -6.15 -13.16
C VAL A 86 -17.85 -7.35 -12.67
N SER A 87 -19.15 -7.17 -12.48
CA SER A 87 -20.04 -8.15 -11.84
C SER A 87 -20.39 -9.36 -12.72
N SER A 88 -20.15 -9.28 -14.03
CA SER A 88 -20.51 -10.32 -15.00
C SER A 88 -19.44 -10.46 -16.07
N ALA A 89 -18.52 -11.41 -15.88
CA ALA A 89 -17.52 -11.79 -16.89
C ALA A 89 -18.14 -12.23 -18.23
N LEU A 90 -19.42 -12.64 -18.23
CA LEU A 90 -20.16 -13.05 -19.43
C LEU A 90 -20.75 -11.88 -20.24
N LEU A 91 -20.83 -10.68 -19.64
CA LEU A 91 -21.40 -9.48 -20.27
C LEU A 91 -20.36 -8.38 -20.44
N SER A 92 -19.17 -8.56 -19.87
CA SER A 92 -18.07 -7.63 -19.98
C SER A 92 -17.37 -7.78 -21.32
N ASN A 93 -17.13 -6.67 -22.00
CA ASN A 93 -16.28 -6.66 -23.17
C ASN A 93 -14.81 -6.85 -22.74
N ASP A 94 -14.27 -8.05 -22.93
CA ASP A 94 -12.88 -8.39 -22.58
C ASP A 94 -11.86 -7.42 -23.17
N TYR A 95 -12.13 -6.88 -24.35
CA TYR A 95 -11.25 -5.90 -24.99
C TYR A 95 -11.28 -4.56 -24.25
N GLU A 96 -12.47 -4.09 -23.90
CA GLU A 96 -12.68 -2.86 -23.13
C GLU A 96 -12.03 -2.98 -21.75
N ARG A 97 -12.24 -4.11 -21.05
CA ARG A 97 -11.64 -4.33 -19.74
C ARG A 97 -10.11 -4.33 -19.78
N LYS A 98 -9.50 -4.97 -20.79
CA LYS A 98 -8.04 -4.92 -20.99
C LYS A 98 -7.54 -3.50 -21.22
N HIS A 99 -8.30 -2.68 -21.96
CA HIS A 99 -7.97 -1.29 -22.20
C HIS A 99 -8.06 -0.45 -20.91
N GLU A 100 -9.11 -0.63 -20.10
CA GLU A 100 -9.25 0.03 -18.79
C GLU A 100 -8.10 -0.31 -17.85
N ILE A 101 -7.78 -1.60 -17.71
CA ILE A 101 -6.67 -2.08 -16.87
C ILE A 101 -5.34 -1.46 -17.34
N LYS A 102 -5.10 -1.42 -18.65
CA LYS A 102 -3.90 -0.79 -19.21
C LYS A 102 -3.85 0.70 -18.85
N LYS A 103 -4.94 1.43 -19.06
CA LYS A 103 -5.04 2.86 -18.73
C LYS A 103 -4.81 3.12 -17.24
N TYR A 104 -5.42 2.30 -16.37
CA TYR A 104 -5.25 2.35 -14.93
C TYR A 104 -3.79 2.24 -14.51
N TYR A 105 -3.09 1.20 -14.98
CA TYR A 105 -1.67 1.03 -14.69
C TYR A 105 -0.77 2.12 -15.28
N THR A 106 -1.07 2.58 -16.50
CA THR A 106 -0.33 3.70 -17.12
C THR A 106 -0.49 5.00 -16.32
N ASN A 107 -1.67 5.27 -15.76
CA ASN A 107 -1.91 6.44 -14.93
C ASN A 107 -1.13 6.37 -13.61
N ILE A 108 -1.09 5.20 -12.97
CA ILE A 108 -0.29 4.97 -11.76
C ILE A 108 1.20 5.18 -12.04
N ASP A 109 1.72 4.55 -13.10
CA ASP A 109 3.12 4.68 -13.50
C ASP A 109 3.50 6.14 -13.79
N SER A 110 2.64 6.85 -14.53
CA SER A 110 2.81 8.27 -14.83
C SER A 110 2.83 9.12 -13.56
N ALA A 111 1.95 8.84 -12.60
CA ALA A 111 1.89 9.54 -11.33
C ALA A 111 3.15 9.32 -10.46
N LEU A 112 3.64 8.08 -10.39
CA LEU A 112 4.88 7.73 -9.68
C LEU A 112 6.08 8.42 -10.34
N LEU A 113 6.17 8.40 -11.67
CA LEU A 113 7.24 9.07 -12.42
C LEU A 113 7.21 10.58 -12.23
N GLU A 114 6.04 11.21 -12.30
CA GLU A 114 5.91 12.65 -12.11
C GLU A 114 6.31 13.09 -10.69
N LEU A 115 5.85 12.37 -9.66
CA LEU A 115 6.25 12.64 -8.28
C LEU A 115 7.76 12.49 -8.10
N SER A 116 8.36 11.43 -8.67
CA SER A 116 9.81 11.19 -8.60
C SER A 116 10.65 12.27 -9.29
N LYS A 117 10.10 12.98 -10.28
CA LYS A 117 10.76 14.11 -10.98
C LYS A 117 10.64 15.42 -10.22
N ASN A 118 9.59 15.59 -9.42
CA ASN A 118 9.34 16.80 -8.63
C ASN A 118 10.10 16.83 -7.30
N LYS A 119 11.22 16.12 -7.20
CA LYS A 119 12.11 16.18 -6.05
C LYS A 119 12.67 17.58 -5.91
N LYS A 120 12.66 18.06 -4.68
CA LYS A 120 13.36 19.27 -4.29
C LYS A 120 14.20 18.90 -3.09
N GLU A 121 15.41 19.45 -3.04
CA GLU A 121 16.19 19.42 -1.82
C GLU A 121 15.36 20.13 -0.74
N ARG A 122 14.91 19.37 0.26
CA ARG A 122 14.09 19.88 1.36
C ARG A 122 14.85 19.73 2.66
N VAL A 123 14.66 20.68 3.56
CA VAL A 123 15.43 20.76 4.81
C VAL A 123 14.86 19.89 5.93
N GLY A 124 13.63 19.37 5.76
CA GLY A 124 12.96 18.47 6.69
C GLY A 124 11.98 17.51 6.03
N SER A 125 11.45 16.57 6.80
CA SER A 125 10.55 15.50 6.36
C SER A 125 9.50 15.24 7.45
N VAL A 126 8.20 15.29 7.09
CA VAL A 126 7.10 14.96 8.02
C VAL A 126 6.54 13.58 7.71
N ILE A 127 7.30 12.54 8.06
CA ILE A 127 7.07 11.16 7.60
C ILE A 127 5.88 10.54 8.32
N PHE A 128 5.89 10.53 9.66
CA PHE A 128 4.89 9.83 10.43
C PHE A 128 3.49 10.44 10.30
N LYS A 129 3.40 11.77 10.13
CA LYS A 129 2.11 12.42 9.83
C LYS A 129 1.47 11.79 8.60
N ILE A 130 2.21 11.71 7.49
CA ILE A 130 1.69 11.19 6.22
C ILE A 130 1.34 9.71 6.33
N ILE A 131 2.21 8.91 6.97
CA ILE A 131 1.94 7.49 7.23
C ILE A 131 0.65 7.34 8.04
N SER A 132 0.51 8.07 9.14
CA SER A 132 -0.64 7.96 10.04
C SER A 132 -1.96 8.40 9.37
N GLU A 133 -1.93 9.46 8.56
CA GLU A 133 -3.09 9.94 7.81
C GLU A 133 -3.57 8.89 6.81
N GLU A 134 -2.66 8.30 6.03
CA GLU A 134 -3.02 7.26 5.06
C GLU A 134 -3.46 5.94 5.73
N LEU A 135 -2.79 5.52 6.81
CA LEU A 135 -3.23 4.37 7.60
C LEU A 135 -4.62 4.58 8.20
N ASN A 136 -4.91 5.78 8.69
CA ASN A 136 -6.22 6.10 9.23
C ASN A 136 -7.31 6.13 8.15
N ILE A 137 -6.97 6.52 6.92
CA ILE A 137 -7.88 6.39 5.76
C ILE A 137 -8.13 4.91 5.46
N LEU A 138 -7.07 4.11 5.31
CA LEU A 138 -7.16 2.67 5.02
C LEU A 138 -7.92 1.92 6.13
N SER A 139 -7.74 2.26 7.40
CA SER A 139 -8.46 1.64 8.52
C SER A 139 -9.98 1.79 8.43
N LYS A 140 -10.47 2.83 7.74
CA LYS A 140 -11.89 3.11 7.52
C LYS A 140 -12.41 2.51 6.23
N SER A 141 -11.52 2.01 5.37
CA SER A 141 -11.92 1.36 4.11
C SER A 141 -12.68 0.06 4.40
N LYS A 142 -13.68 -0.19 3.55
CA LYS A 142 -14.46 -1.44 3.52
C LYS A 142 -13.94 -2.43 2.49
N ALA A 143 -12.80 -2.13 1.85
CA ALA A 143 -12.19 -3.03 0.88
C ALA A 143 -11.78 -4.34 1.53
N ASP A 144 -11.83 -5.44 0.77
CA ASP A 144 -11.46 -6.77 1.26
C ASP A 144 -9.98 -6.85 1.60
N LYS A 145 -9.15 -6.05 0.93
CA LYS A 145 -7.71 -5.91 1.19
C LYS A 145 -7.30 -4.45 1.30
N ARG A 146 -6.35 -4.18 2.18
CA ARG A 146 -5.80 -2.83 2.40
C ARG A 146 -4.28 -2.90 2.43
N MET A 147 -3.63 -2.00 1.70
CA MET A 147 -2.18 -1.99 1.60
C MET A 147 -1.64 -0.57 1.70
N LEU A 148 -0.56 -0.38 2.45
CA LEU A 148 0.26 0.81 2.41
C LEU A 148 1.65 0.45 1.88
N VAL A 149 2.12 1.18 0.88
CA VAL A 149 3.50 1.09 0.39
C VAL A 149 4.21 2.39 0.72
N ILE A 150 5.32 2.29 1.44
CA ILE A 150 6.09 3.43 1.96
C ILE A 150 7.48 3.34 1.34
N ASN A 151 7.88 4.32 0.54
CA ASN A 151 9.24 4.39 -0.02
C ASN A 151 9.99 5.55 0.63
N THR A 152 10.77 5.28 1.68
CA THR A 152 11.44 6.28 2.53
C THR A 152 12.52 5.61 3.38
N ASP A 153 13.53 6.36 3.78
CA ASP A 153 14.50 5.96 4.81
C ASP A 153 13.93 6.02 6.24
N LEU A 154 12.70 6.52 6.40
CA LEU A 154 12.01 6.73 7.68
C LEU A 154 12.70 7.74 8.62
N MET A 155 13.73 8.46 8.13
CA MET A 155 14.48 9.44 8.90
C MET A 155 13.68 10.73 9.04
N GLU A 156 12.78 10.74 10.03
CA GLU A 156 11.95 11.89 10.37
C GLU A 156 12.83 13.10 10.69
N LYS A 157 12.46 14.24 10.13
CA LYS A 157 13.12 15.52 10.40
C LYS A 157 12.08 16.61 10.51
N SER A 158 11.32 16.56 11.61
CA SER A 158 10.26 17.50 11.92
C SER A 158 10.27 17.90 13.40
N PHE A 159 9.25 17.57 14.16
CA PHE A 159 9.22 17.78 15.61
C PHE A 159 10.00 16.72 16.38
N ILE A 160 10.26 15.59 15.73
CA ILE A 160 11.24 14.58 16.10
C ILE A 160 12.26 14.56 14.97
N ASP A 161 13.53 14.56 15.33
CA ASP A 161 14.64 14.57 14.38
C ASP A 161 15.51 13.33 14.61
N TYR A 162 15.43 12.33 13.74
CA TYR A 162 16.23 11.11 13.85
C TYR A 162 17.68 11.31 13.40
N TYR A 163 18.04 12.47 12.87
CA TYR A 163 19.43 12.85 12.66
C TYR A 163 20.09 13.38 13.94
N ASP A 164 19.31 13.75 14.95
CA ASP A 164 19.82 14.07 16.28
C ASP A 164 20.21 12.79 17.02
N GLN A 165 21.45 12.74 17.54
CA GLN A 165 22.00 11.53 18.13
C GLN A 165 21.31 11.15 19.45
N ASP A 166 20.85 12.13 20.24
CA ASP A 166 20.18 11.87 21.51
C ASP A 166 18.78 11.27 21.25
N ILE A 167 18.05 11.83 20.29
CA ILE A 167 16.77 11.28 19.83
C ILE A 167 16.96 9.89 19.21
N PHE A 168 17.98 9.70 18.37
CA PHE A 168 18.26 8.41 17.75
C PHE A 168 18.60 7.34 18.82
N ASN A 169 19.39 7.70 19.84
CA ASN A 169 19.67 6.82 20.97
C ASN A 169 18.40 6.50 21.77
N GLU A 170 17.43 7.42 21.81
CA GLU A 170 16.16 7.22 22.49
C GLU A 170 15.25 6.22 21.77
N ILE A 171 15.28 6.15 20.43
CA ILE A 171 14.60 5.08 19.67
C ILE A 171 15.06 3.70 20.14
N VAL A 172 16.37 3.55 20.38
CA VAL A 172 16.97 2.27 20.78
C VAL A 172 16.67 1.94 22.25
N ASN A 173 16.87 2.91 23.14
CA ASN A 173 16.87 2.67 24.59
C ASN A 173 15.49 2.89 25.24
N GLN A 174 14.66 3.76 24.66
CA GLN A 174 13.35 4.15 25.18
C GLN A 174 12.28 4.26 24.07
N PRO A 175 12.10 3.23 23.22
CA PRO A 175 11.22 3.31 22.05
C PRO A 175 9.77 3.74 22.37
N LYS A 176 9.26 3.36 23.56
CA LYS A 176 7.92 3.75 23.99
C LYS A 176 7.74 5.25 24.17
N HIS A 177 8.80 5.98 24.55
CA HIS A 177 8.72 7.43 24.67
C HIS A 177 8.47 8.06 23.30
N ILE A 178 9.27 7.68 22.31
CA ILE A 178 9.12 8.12 20.92
C ILE A 178 7.73 7.74 20.36
N GLN A 179 7.27 6.50 20.59
CA GLN A 179 5.93 6.07 20.17
C GLN A 179 4.82 6.95 20.76
N ASN A 180 4.91 7.31 22.05
CA ASN A 180 3.93 8.15 22.70
C ASN A 180 3.93 9.57 22.10
N LEU A 181 5.10 10.17 21.86
CA LEU A 181 5.21 11.48 21.20
C LEU A 181 4.59 11.46 19.80
N LEU A 182 4.85 10.40 19.04
CA LEU A 182 4.29 10.18 17.71
C LEU A 182 2.76 10.10 17.76
N ILE A 183 2.18 9.26 18.62
CA ILE A 183 0.72 9.06 18.74
C ILE A 183 0.00 10.27 19.33
N GLU A 184 0.60 10.96 20.30
CA GLU A 184 0.02 12.16 20.88
C GLU A 184 -0.21 13.23 19.81
N LYS A 185 0.76 13.39 18.91
CA LYS A 185 0.67 14.36 17.82
C LYS A 185 -0.15 13.86 16.64
N TYR A 186 0.02 12.59 16.28
CA TYR A 186 -0.60 11.98 15.10
C TYR A 186 -1.22 10.62 15.49
N PRO A 187 -2.46 10.62 16.01
CA PRO A 187 -3.11 9.41 16.50
C PRO A 187 -3.29 8.35 15.39
N LEU A 188 -3.10 7.08 15.75
CA LEU A 188 -3.36 5.94 14.88
C LEU A 188 -4.61 5.17 15.32
N ASN A 189 -5.44 4.81 14.35
CA ASN A 189 -6.51 3.82 14.54
C ASN A 189 -5.94 2.40 14.60
N LYS A 190 -6.78 1.43 14.95
CA LYS A 190 -6.44 0.00 14.77
C LYS A 190 -6.18 -0.28 13.29
N LEU A 191 -5.10 -0.99 13.02
CA LEU A 191 -4.59 -1.28 11.67
C LEU A 191 -4.80 -2.74 11.26
N SER A 192 -5.78 -3.41 11.89
CA SER A 192 -6.07 -4.82 11.68
C SER A 192 -6.18 -5.14 10.18
N GLU A 193 -5.37 -6.10 9.74
CA GLU A 193 -5.36 -6.64 8.38
C GLU A 193 -4.91 -5.64 7.29
N ILE A 194 -4.17 -4.59 7.67
CA ILE A 194 -3.46 -3.73 6.70
C ILE A 194 -2.07 -4.32 6.46
N GLU A 195 -1.76 -4.62 5.20
CA GLU A 195 -0.39 -4.96 4.78
C GLU A 195 0.42 -3.68 4.58
N ILE A 196 1.60 -3.58 5.19
CA ILE A 196 2.49 -2.43 5.06
C ILE A 196 3.82 -2.90 4.48
N TYR A 197 4.26 -2.24 3.41
CA TYR A 197 5.55 -2.49 2.77
C TYR A 197 6.43 -1.25 2.92
N ILE A 198 7.51 -1.37 3.69
CA ILE A 198 8.53 -0.33 3.87
C ILE A 198 9.68 -0.64 2.92
N LEU A 199 9.93 0.29 2.00
CA LEU A 199 10.86 0.12 0.89
C LEU A 199 11.98 1.15 0.98
N TYR A 200 13.22 0.68 1.10
CA TYR A 200 14.40 1.54 1.02
C TYR A 200 15.62 0.76 0.53
N LYS A 201 16.52 1.46 -0.17
CA LYS A 201 17.80 0.88 -0.59
C LYS A 201 18.92 1.72 0.04
N PRO A 202 19.55 1.22 1.12
CA PRO A 202 20.65 1.92 1.77
C PRO A 202 21.83 2.18 0.84
N ILE A 203 22.53 3.27 1.11
CA ILE A 203 23.61 3.80 0.26
C ILE A 203 24.96 3.22 0.68
N ASP A 204 25.15 3.08 1.98
CA ASP A 204 26.36 2.55 2.59
C ASP A 204 26.02 1.75 3.87
N LYS A 205 27.05 1.24 4.53
CA LYS A 205 26.90 0.41 5.73
C LYS A 205 26.27 1.18 6.90
N MET A 206 26.66 2.43 7.12
CA MET A 206 26.16 3.23 8.24
C MET A 206 24.70 3.60 8.02
N ASP A 207 24.34 3.95 6.78
CA ASP A 207 22.97 4.18 6.36
C ASP A 207 22.10 2.92 6.51
N SER A 208 22.64 1.75 6.16
CA SER A 208 21.96 0.46 6.36
C SER A 208 21.69 0.16 7.83
N GLU A 209 22.67 0.38 8.71
CA GLU A 209 22.51 0.16 10.16
C GLU A 209 21.47 1.12 10.75
N ARG A 210 21.45 2.38 10.32
CA ARG A 210 20.43 3.36 10.73
C ARG A 210 19.04 2.96 10.26
N PHE A 211 18.90 2.60 8.99
CA PHE A 211 17.63 2.17 8.43
C PHE A 211 17.10 0.92 9.13
N GLU A 212 17.94 -0.06 9.44
CA GLU A 212 17.55 -1.27 10.19
C GLU A 212 16.92 -0.90 11.54
N ILE A 213 17.59 -0.07 12.33
CA ILE A 213 17.10 0.38 13.64
C ILE A 213 15.74 1.09 13.53
N VAL A 214 15.63 2.07 12.61
CA VAL A 214 14.42 2.89 12.49
C VAL A 214 13.26 2.08 11.88
N SER A 215 13.53 1.26 10.87
CA SER A 215 12.51 0.43 10.24
C SER A 215 11.98 -0.66 11.18
N ASP A 216 12.83 -1.26 12.02
CA ASP A 216 12.40 -2.20 13.06
C ASP A 216 11.56 -1.51 14.14
N PHE A 217 11.94 -0.29 14.54
CA PHE A 217 11.13 0.53 15.43
C PHE A 217 9.72 0.74 14.87
N TYR A 218 9.60 1.18 13.61
CA TYR A 218 8.31 1.38 12.96
C TYR A 218 7.55 0.08 12.78
N LYS A 219 8.22 -1.00 12.41
CA LYS A 219 7.61 -2.33 12.27
C LYS A 219 6.95 -2.77 13.56
N LEU A 220 7.71 -2.83 14.66
CA LEU A 220 7.19 -3.24 15.96
C LEU A 220 6.06 -2.32 16.43
N PHE A 221 6.20 -1.02 16.20
CA PHE A 221 5.19 -0.04 16.54
C PHE A 221 3.89 -0.26 15.75
N LEU A 222 3.94 -0.38 14.43
CA LEU A 222 2.75 -0.55 13.58
C LEU A 222 2.11 -1.94 13.76
N GLU A 223 2.91 -2.99 13.94
CA GLU A 223 2.41 -4.34 14.26
C GLU A 223 1.69 -4.38 15.61
N SER A 224 2.10 -3.55 16.58
CA SER A 224 1.37 -3.41 17.86
C SER A 224 -0.06 -2.85 17.69
N TYR A 225 -0.34 -2.18 16.57
CA TYR A 225 -1.68 -1.71 16.18
C TYR A 225 -2.44 -2.71 15.30
N GLY A 226 -1.84 -3.88 14.99
CA GLY A 226 -2.47 -4.98 14.25
C GLY A 226 -2.18 -5.02 12.76
N ALA A 227 -1.23 -4.21 12.27
CA ALA A 227 -0.76 -4.30 10.88
C ALA A 227 0.16 -5.51 10.65
N HIS A 228 0.40 -5.84 9.39
CA HIS A 228 1.45 -6.77 8.98
C HIS A 228 2.52 -6.03 8.20
N VAL A 229 3.76 -5.96 8.72
CA VAL A 229 4.80 -5.09 8.15
C VAL A 229 5.92 -5.93 7.52
N SER A 230 6.20 -5.64 6.25
CA SER A 230 7.33 -6.19 5.48
C SER A 230 8.31 -5.08 5.14
N ILE A 231 9.60 -5.34 5.30
CA ILE A 231 10.68 -4.42 4.98
C ILE A 231 11.49 -5.01 3.82
N GLY A 232 11.82 -4.20 2.82
CA GLY A 232 12.58 -4.64 1.65
C GLY A 232 13.16 -3.48 0.85
N SER A 233 13.84 -3.79 -0.25
CA SER A 233 14.37 -2.77 -1.18
C SER A 233 13.50 -2.57 -2.42
N ASN A 234 12.54 -3.47 -2.63
CA ASN A 234 11.56 -3.49 -3.70
C ASN A 234 10.25 -4.12 -3.21
N LEU A 235 9.18 -3.83 -3.93
CA LEU A 235 7.84 -4.34 -3.66
C LEU A 235 7.67 -5.77 -4.20
#